data_AF-A0A850BRQ1-F1
#
_entry.id   AF-A0A850BRQ1-F1
#
_cell.length_a   1.000
_cell.length_b   1.000
_cell.length_c   1.000
_cell.angle_alpha   90.00
_cell.angle_beta   90.00
_cell.angle_gamma   90.00
#
_symmetry.space_group_name_H-M   'P 1'
#
loop_
_entity.id
_entity.type
_entity.pdbx_description
1 polymer ?
#
loop_
_entity_poly.entity_id
_entity_poly.type
_entity_poly.pdbx_seq_one_letter_code
_entity_poly.pdbx_strand_id
1 'polypeptide(L)'
;DVQSVKPGAFTESDASLLGILAEQVATAIENARLFNQMQQAREEAEALYAQIQRREWSTFASRETRIGYRQTATGGKRLLKPTETDEIRRALASGQVIVLDGRENKSQPTIVVPVKLRGQIIGVLNIKAPTKDRKWNQDEINLAQAVSDRLALALDNARLLLESQRRAAKEAKIGEVSAKIGASINMRNVLQTAVEELGRALPGSEVLIQFESSDGV
;
A
#
# COMPACT_ATOMS: atom_id res chain seq x y z
N ASP A 1 -49.39 -5.43 26.42
CA ASP A 1 -50.85 -5.54 26.30
C ASP A 1 -51.47 -4.40 27.08
N VAL A 2 -52.09 -3.43 26.41
CA VAL A 2 -52.66 -2.23 27.05
C VAL A 2 -54.09 -2.05 26.54
N GLN A 3 -54.98 -2.95 26.96
CA GLN A 3 -56.40 -2.80 26.67
C GLN A 3 -57.15 -2.31 27.92
N SER A 4 -57.66 -1.08 27.83
CA SER A 4 -58.64 -0.54 28.79
C SER A 4 -60.01 -0.48 28.13
N VAL A 5 -61.01 -1.07 28.77
CA VAL A 5 -62.40 -1.18 28.29
C VAL A 5 -63.30 -0.01 28.75
N LYS A 6 -62.72 1.11 29.21
CA LYS A 6 -63.47 2.33 29.61
C LYS A 6 -63.22 3.49 28.63
N PRO A 7 -64.28 4.14 28.09
CA PRO A 7 -64.13 5.32 27.24
C PRO A 7 -63.44 6.46 28.04
N GLY A 8 -62.31 6.97 27.54
CA GLY A 8 -61.57 8.09 28.15
C GLY A 8 -60.43 7.74 29.11
N ALA A 9 -59.91 6.50 29.11
CA ALA A 9 -58.88 6.04 30.06
C ALA A 9 -57.46 6.60 29.83
N PHE A 10 -57.22 7.33 28.74
CA PHE A 10 -55.94 7.99 28.46
C PHE A 10 -56.13 9.50 28.52
N THR A 11 -55.31 10.18 29.32
CA THR A 11 -55.26 11.64 29.38
C THR A 11 -54.33 12.19 28.30
N GLU A 12 -54.45 13.48 27.94
CA GLU A 12 -53.49 14.13 27.03
C GLU A 12 -52.03 14.01 27.54
N SER A 13 -51.84 13.96 28.86
CA SER A 13 -50.53 13.74 29.47
C SER A 13 -49.95 12.35 29.15
N ASP A 14 -50.78 11.31 29.12
CA ASP A 14 -50.35 9.94 28.80
C ASP A 14 -49.97 9.81 27.32
N ALA A 15 -50.74 10.45 26.44
CA ALA A 15 -50.44 10.51 25.01
C ALA A 15 -49.13 11.28 24.75
N SER A 16 -48.90 12.39 25.47
CA SER A 16 -47.64 13.14 25.38
C SER A 16 -46.44 12.33 25.88
N LEU A 17 -46.58 11.59 26.98
CA LEU A 17 -45.53 10.71 27.51
C LEU A 17 -45.19 9.58 26.55
N LEU A 18 -46.19 8.91 25.97
CA LEU A 18 -45.98 7.86 24.97
C LEU A 18 -45.36 8.41 23.68
N GLY A 19 -45.73 9.63 23.26
CA GLY A 19 -45.11 10.30 22.12
C GLY A 19 -43.61 10.56 22.32
N ILE A 20 -43.22 11.07 23.50
CA ILE A 20 -41.80 11.30 23.85
C ILE A 20 -41.02 9.98 23.89
N LEU A 21 -41.59 8.93 24.50
CA LEU A 21 -40.95 7.61 24.55
C LEU A 21 -40.81 7.00 23.15
N ALA A 22 -41.82 7.14 22.30
CA ALA A 22 -41.75 6.67 20.92
C ALA A 22 -40.66 7.41 20.12
N GLU A 23 -40.51 8.72 20.31
CA GLU A 23 -39.46 9.52 19.67
C GLU A 23 -38.05 9.12 20.15
N GLN A 24 -37.90 8.89 21.46
CA GLN A 24 -36.64 8.41 22.04
C GLN A 24 -36.26 7.01 21.56
N VAL A 25 -37.23 6.09 21.50
CA VAL A 25 -37.02 4.73 20.98
C VAL A 25 -36.67 4.76 19.51
N ALA A 26 -37.36 5.58 18.70
CA ALA A 26 -37.04 5.75 17.28
C ALA A 26 -35.61 6.26 17.07
N THR A 27 -35.18 7.25 17.86
CA THR A 27 -33.81 7.76 17.83
C THR A 27 -32.79 6.69 18.23
N ALA A 28 -33.06 5.91 19.27
CA ALA A 28 -32.17 4.83 19.71
C ALA A 28 -32.03 3.72 18.66
N ILE A 29 -33.12 3.36 17.97
CA ILE A 29 -33.11 2.41 16.86
C ILE A 29 -32.27 2.94 15.69
N GLU A 30 -32.45 4.21 15.31
CA GLU A 30 -31.67 4.82 14.23
C GLU A 30 -30.19 4.88 14.59
N ASN A 31 -29.84 5.25 15.83
CA ASN A 31 -28.47 5.24 16.32
C ASN A 31 -27.84 3.83 16.27
N ALA A 32 -28.57 2.80 16.70
CA ALA A 32 -28.10 1.42 16.64
C ALA A 32 -27.87 0.97 15.18
N ARG A 33 -28.77 1.35 14.27
CA ARG A 33 -28.65 1.05 12.84
C ARG A 33 -27.44 1.76 12.21
N LEU A 34 -27.28 3.05 12.47
CA LEU A 34 -26.15 3.84 11.98
C LEU A 34 -24.81 3.31 12.53
N PHE A 35 -24.77 2.93 13.80
CA PHE A 35 -23.58 2.32 14.40
C PHE A 35 -23.22 0.99 13.72
N ASN A 36 -24.21 0.13 13.47
CA ASN A 36 -23.99 -1.14 12.77
C ASN A 36 -23.52 -0.92 11.33
N GLN A 37 -24.10 0.04 10.60
CA GLN A 37 -23.65 0.39 9.24
C GLN A 37 -22.22 0.92 9.22
N MET A 38 -21.84 1.76 10.19
CA MET A 38 -20.49 2.28 10.31
C MET A 38 -19.48 1.15 10.59
N GLN A 39 -19.81 0.21 11.49
CA GLN A 39 -18.94 -0.93 11.78
C GLN A 39 -18.76 -1.83 10.55
N GLN A 40 -19.85 -2.14 9.86
CA GLN A 40 -19.79 -2.95 8.65
C GLN A 40 -18.96 -2.26 7.55
N ALA A 41 -19.20 -0.98 7.27
CA ALA A 41 -18.44 -0.21 6.29
C ALA A 41 -16.95 -0.14 6.66
N ARG A 42 -16.63 -0.06 7.95
CA ARG A 42 -15.26 -0.09 8.44
C ARG A 42 -14.58 -1.43 8.20
N GLU A 43 -15.24 -2.54 8.53
CA GLU A 43 -14.73 -3.89 8.29
C GLU A 43 -14.47 -4.14 6.79
N GLU A 44 -15.41 -3.73 5.93
CA GLU A 44 -15.28 -3.81 4.47
C GLU A 44 -14.08 -2.98 3.97
N ALA A 45 -13.91 -1.76 4.48
CA ALA A 45 -12.78 -0.92 4.15
C ALA A 45 -11.44 -1.54 4.60
N GLU A 46 -11.38 -2.07 5.82
CA GLU A 46 -10.18 -2.74 6.36
C GLU A 46 -9.79 -3.96 5.51
N ALA A 47 -10.76 -4.77 5.08
CA ALA A 47 -10.55 -5.90 4.18
C ALA A 47 -10.02 -5.47 2.79
N LEU A 48 -10.60 -4.42 2.21
CA LEU A 48 -10.14 -3.87 0.93
C LEU A 48 -8.70 -3.33 1.03
N TYR A 49 -8.40 -2.57 2.08
CA TYR A 49 -7.06 -2.07 2.33
C TYR A 49 -6.04 -3.21 2.48
N ALA A 50 -6.39 -4.27 3.20
CA ALA A 50 -5.56 -5.47 3.34
C ALA A 50 -5.25 -6.12 1.99
N GLN A 51 -6.24 -6.24 1.12
CA GLN A 51 -6.08 -6.83 -0.21
C GLN A 51 -5.19 -5.97 -1.12
N ILE A 52 -5.38 -4.65 -1.11
CA ILE A 52 -4.54 -3.70 -1.88
C ILE A 52 -3.09 -3.80 -1.41
N GLN A 53 -2.85 -3.73 -0.10
CA GLN A 53 -1.51 -3.85 0.47
C GLN A 53 -0.83 -5.15 0.04
N ARG A 54 -1.50 -6.29 0.19
CA ARG A 54 -0.95 -7.60 -0.22
C ARG A 54 -0.55 -7.62 -1.70
N ARG A 55 -1.36 -7.02 -2.57
CA ARG A 55 -1.10 -6.95 -4.01
C ARG A 55 0.08 -6.05 -4.34
N GLU A 56 0.15 -4.88 -3.73
CA GLU A 56 1.24 -3.93 -3.91
C GLU A 56 2.58 -4.52 -3.44
N TRP A 57 2.60 -5.16 -2.28
CA TRP A 57 3.79 -5.82 -1.74
C TRP A 57 4.24 -7.01 -2.60
N SER A 58 3.32 -7.82 -3.12
CA SER A 58 3.65 -8.91 -4.05
C SER A 58 4.26 -8.38 -5.35
N THR A 59 3.69 -7.29 -5.90
CA THR A 59 4.19 -6.64 -7.12
C THR A 59 5.55 -5.98 -6.89
N PHE A 60 5.74 -5.32 -5.74
CA PHE A 60 7.00 -4.70 -5.37
C PHE A 60 8.10 -5.74 -5.13
N ALA A 61 7.79 -6.79 -4.39
CA ALA A 61 8.71 -7.89 -4.15
C ALA A 61 9.14 -8.56 -5.46
N SER A 62 8.20 -8.86 -6.37
CA SER A 62 8.54 -9.50 -7.65
C SER A 62 9.37 -8.63 -8.60
N ARG A 63 9.18 -7.31 -8.59
CA ARG A 63 9.90 -6.38 -9.49
C ARG A 63 11.24 -5.90 -8.95
N GLU A 64 11.29 -5.55 -7.67
CA GLU A 64 12.42 -4.81 -7.09
C GLU A 64 13.31 -5.65 -6.18
N THR A 65 12.73 -6.64 -5.51
CA THR A 65 13.40 -7.33 -4.41
C THR A 65 13.67 -8.76 -4.81
N ARG A 66 14.93 -9.10 -5.09
CA ARG A 66 15.35 -10.50 -5.30
C ARG A 66 15.26 -11.26 -3.96
N ILE A 67 14.05 -11.68 -3.62
CA ILE A 67 13.60 -12.73 -2.69
C ILE A 67 14.01 -12.62 -1.20
N GLY A 68 15.08 -11.91 -0.87
CA GLY A 68 15.51 -11.61 0.50
C GLY A 68 17.02 -11.72 0.70
N TYR A 69 17.46 -11.66 1.96
CA TYR A 69 18.86 -11.77 2.36
C TYR A 69 19.03 -12.84 3.43
N ARG A 70 20.17 -13.53 3.39
CA ARG A 70 20.61 -14.47 4.42
C ARG A 70 21.99 -14.04 4.90
N GLN A 71 22.11 -13.77 6.19
CA GLN A 71 23.40 -13.56 6.83
C GLN A 71 23.85 -14.85 7.52
N THR A 72 25.06 -15.31 7.23
CA THR A 72 25.74 -16.39 7.98
C THR A 72 27.03 -15.85 8.59
N ALA A 73 27.67 -16.63 9.47
CA ALA A 73 28.98 -16.29 10.04
C ALA A 73 30.07 -16.07 8.96
N THR A 74 29.88 -16.67 7.78
CA THR A 74 30.75 -16.55 6.61
C THR A 74 30.39 -15.39 5.67
N GLY A 75 29.42 -14.55 6.03
CA GLY A 75 29.00 -13.38 5.28
C GLY A 75 27.54 -13.36 4.84
N GLY A 76 27.13 -12.26 4.22
CA GLY A 76 25.77 -12.04 3.72
C GLY A 76 25.61 -12.47 2.28
N LYS A 77 24.59 -13.28 1.98
CA LYS A 77 24.22 -13.65 0.62
C LYS A 77 22.77 -13.30 0.35
N ARG A 78 22.51 -12.81 -0.87
CA ARG A 78 21.15 -12.61 -1.35
C ARG A 78 20.50 -13.95 -1.67
N LEU A 79 19.23 -14.10 -1.32
CA LEU A 79 18.44 -15.28 -1.67
C LEU A 79 18.01 -15.22 -3.15
N LEU A 80 18.08 -16.36 -3.82
CA LEU A 80 17.62 -16.53 -5.20
C LEU A 80 16.31 -17.31 -5.30
N LYS A 81 15.90 -17.98 -4.22
CA LYS A 81 14.64 -18.71 -4.06
C LYS A 81 14.15 -18.56 -2.62
N PRO A 82 12.82 -18.51 -2.39
CA PRO A 82 12.28 -18.45 -1.05
C PRO A 82 12.79 -19.63 -0.22
N THR A 83 13.08 -19.38 1.06
CA THR A 83 13.36 -20.47 1.99
C THR A 83 12.01 -20.98 2.46
N GLU A 84 11.64 -22.18 2.03
CA GLU A 84 10.38 -22.82 2.42
C GLU A 84 10.67 -23.88 3.48
N THR A 85 10.33 -23.56 4.71
CA THR A 85 10.38 -24.50 5.84
C THR A 85 9.04 -24.49 6.56
N ASP A 86 8.71 -25.56 7.27
CA ASP A 86 7.41 -25.70 7.93
C ASP A 86 7.22 -24.63 9.02
N GLU A 87 8.29 -24.22 9.71
CA GLU A 87 8.24 -23.11 10.66
C GLU A 87 7.94 -21.76 9.99
N ILE A 88 8.49 -21.50 8.80
CA ILE A 88 8.18 -20.30 8.02
C ILE A 88 6.71 -20.35 7.59
N ARG A 89 6.24 -21.48 7.07
CA ARG A 89 4.86 -21.64 6.64
C ARG A 89 3.88 -21.41 7.79
N ARG A 90 4.16 -21.97 8.97
CA ARG A 90 3.33 -21.77 10.17
C ARG A 90 3.30 -20.31 10.61
N ALA A 91 4.45 -19.62 10.65
CA ALA A 91 4.52 -18.22 11.03
C ALA A 91 3.76 -17.32 10.03
N LEU A 92 3.88 -17.59 8.72
CA LEU A 92 3.14 -16.87 7.68
C LEU A 92 1.62 -17.13 7.73
N ALA A 93 1.20 -18.34 8.12
CA ALA A 93 -0.21 -18.70 8.20
C ALA A 93 -0.87 -18.18 9.50
N SER A 94 -0.20 -18.31 10.65
CA SER A 94 -0.74 -17.87 11.94
C SER A 94 -0.54 -16.38 12.19
N GLY A 95 0.45 -15.78 11.54
CA GLY A 95 0.93 -14.44 11.88
C GLY A 95 1.55 -14.36 13.28
N GLN A 96 1.86 -15.48 13.93
CA GLN A 96 2.48 -15.47 15.26
C GLN A 96 3.97 -15.77 15.17
N VAL A 97 4.71 -15.34 16.21
CA VAL A 97 6.11 -15.71 16.37
C VAL A 97 6.17 -17.20 16.69
N ILE A 98 6.95 -17.94 15.91
CA ILE A 98 7.19 -19.37 16.13
C ILE A 98 8.59 -19.53 16.70
N VAL A 99 8.69 -20.13 17.88
CA VAL A 99 9.97 -20.48 18.51
C VAL A 99 10.11 -21.99 18.50
N LEU A 100 11.25 -22.47 18.00
CA LEU A 100 11.60 -23.88 17.98
C LEU A 100 12.82 -24.12 18.83
N ASP A 101 12.70 -25.04 19.78
CA ASP A 101 13.83 -25.55 20.54
C ASP A 101 14.52 -26.66 19.76
N GLY A 102 15.85 -26.58 19.64
CA GLY A 102 16.65 -27.46 18.78
C GLY A 102 16.67 -28.94 19.19
N ARG A 103 16.08 -29.29 20.33
CA ARG A 103 16.12 -30.64 20.91
C ARG A 103 15.12 -31.60 20.25
N GLU A 104 13.96 -31.13 19.83
CA GLU A 104 12.90 -32.01 19.29
C GLU A 104 13.17 -32.43 17.84
N ASN A 105 13.87 -31.61 17.04
CA ASN A 105 13.92 -31.78 15.59
C ASN A 105 15.35 -31.93 15.01
N LYS A 106 16.35 -32.23 15.86
CA LYS A 106 17.81 -32.27 15.53
C LYS A 106 18.36 -31.02 14.81
N SER A 107 17.56 -29.96 14.78
CA SER A 107 17.77 -28.71 14.06
C SER A 107 18.25 -27.63 15.01
N GLN A 108 18.86 -26.56 14.48
CA GLN A 108 19.24 -25.45 15.34
C GLN A 108 17.98 -24.77 15.92
N PRO A 109 17.99 -24.36 17.20
CA PRO A 109 16.95 -23.53 17.76
C PRO A 109 16.67 -22.33 16.86
N THR A 110 15.40 -22.02 16.60
CA THR A 110 15.02 -21.05 15.57
C THR A 110 13.90 -20.15 16.05
N ILE A 111 14.00 -18.84 15.83
CA ILE A 111 12.90 -17.89 15.97
C ILE A 111 12.45 -17.48 14.57
N VAL A 112 11.15 -17.61 14.30
CA VAL A 112 10.52 -17.13 13.08
C VAL A 112 9.54 -16.02 13.44
N VAL A 113 9.82 -14.81 12.98
CA VAL A 113 9.02 -13.62 13.25
C VAL A 113 8.37 -13.14 11.94
N PRO A 114 7.04 -13.12 11.84
CA PRO A 114 6.36 -12.49 10.71
C PRO A 114 6.66 -10.99 10.66
N VAL A 115 6.96 -10.47 9.47
CA VAL A 115 7.09 -9.03 9.23
C VAL A 115 5.72 -8.50 8.87
N LYS A 116 5.11 -7.72 9.78
CA LYS A 116 3.75 -7.21 9.64
C LYS A 116 3.72 -5.72 9.42
N LEU A 117 3.02 -5.29 8.39
CA LEU A 117 2.67 -3.89 8.15
C LEU A 117 1.17 -3.72 8.28
N ARG A 118 0.72 -2.96 9.29
CA ARG A 118 -0.71 -2.68 9.53
C ARG A 118 -1.59 -3.94 9.53
N GLY A 119 -1.11 -4.98 10.23
CA GLY A 119 -1.79 -6.28 10.33
C GLY A 119 -1.58 -7.22 9.14
N GLN A 120 -1.01 -6.77 8.02
CA GLN A 120 -0.70 -7.62 6.86
C GLN A 120 0.72 -8.16 6.91
N ILE A 121 0.86 -9.47 6.67
CA ILE A 121 2.17 -10.11 6.60
C ILE A 121 2.79 -9.83 5.23
N ILE A 122 3.92 -9.12 5.24
CA ILE A 122 4.66 -8.72 4.03
C ILE A 122 5.98 -9.49 3.88
N GLY A 123 6.35 -10.28 4.89
CA GLY A 123 7.58 -11.08 4.88
C GLY A 123 7.77 -11.88 6.16
N VAL A 124 8.97 -12.44 6.30
CA VAL A 124 9.34 -13.25 7.46
C VAL A 124 10.82 -13.06 7.79
N LEU A 125 11.12 -12.96 9.08
CA LEU A 125 12.47 -12.98 9.62
C LEU A 125 12.71 -14.35 10.27
N ASN A 126 13.71 -15.08 9.79
CA ASN A 126 14.10 -16.38 10.33
C ASN A 126 15.50 -16.28 10.94
N ILE A 127 15.59 -16.48 12.26
CA ILE A 127 16.82 -16.39 13.05
C ILE A 127 17.14 -17.79 13.58
N LYS A 128 18.26 -18.35 13.11
CA LYS A 128 18.76 -19.64 13.59
C LYS A 128 19.89 -19.42 14.60
N ALA A 129 19.84 -20.15 15.70
CA ALA A 129 20.89 -20.13 16.70
C ALA A 129 22.19 -20.71 16.12
N PRO A 130 23.36 -20.18 16.54
CA PRO A 130 24.66 -20.69 16.08
C PRO A 130 24.94 -22.12 16.58
N THR A 131 24.43 -22.48 17.77
CA THR A 131 24.64 -23.78 18.42
C THR A 131 23.31 -24.49 18.67
N LYS A 132 23.34 -25.82 18.76
CA LYS A 132 22.12 -26.64 18.94
C LYS A 132 21.54 -26.59 20.36
N ASP A 133 22.35 -26.19 21.35
CA ASP A 133 21.98 -26.17 22.76
C ASP A 133 21.49 -24.81 23.27
N ARG A 134 21.52 -23.78 22.41
CA ARG A 134 21.05 -22.44 22.77
C ARG A 134 19.54 -22.48 23.09
N LYS A 135 19.14 -21.73 24.11
CA LYS A 135 17.74 -21.41 24.38
C LYS A 135 17.51 -19.93 24.16
N TRP A 136 16.38 -19.58 23.55
CA TRP A 136 15.96 -18.20 23.39
C TRP A 136 15.24 -17.74 24.65
N ASN A 137 15.64 -16.60 25.20
CA ASN A 137 14.91 -15.97 26.31
C ASN A 137 13.84 -15.00 25.78
N GLN A 138 12.96 -14.54 26.66
CA GLN A 138 11.86 -13.66 26.28
C GLN A 138 12.34 -12.30 25.73
N ASP A 139 13.43 -11.76 26.27
CA ASP A 139 13.97 -10.48 25.81
C ASP A 139 14.52 -10.56 24.38
N GLU A 140 15.14 -11.67 24.01
CA GLU A 140 15.62 -11.93 22.64
C GLU A 140 14.45 -12.07 21.66
N ILE A 141 13.38 -12.74 22.07
CA ILE A 141 12.15 -12.87 21.28
C ILE A 141 11.50 -11.50 21.09
N ASN A 142 11.38 -10.72 22.16
CA ASN A 142 10.84 -9.36 22.13
C ASN A 142 11.68 -8.44 21.24
N LEU A 143 13.01 -8.56 21.30
CA LEU A 143 13.92 -7.81 20.43
C LEU A 143 13.72 -8.19 18.96
N ALA A 144 13.63 -9.48 18.64
CA ALA A 144 13.40 -9.94 17.27
C ALA A 144 12.07 -9.41 16.72
N GLN A 145 11.02 -9.36 17.55
CA GLN A 145 9.75 -8.76 17.20
C GLN A 145 9.86 -7.25 16.97
N ALA A 146 10.49 -6.50 17.88
CA ALA A 146 10.68 -5.06 17.73
C ALA A 146 11.50 -4.71 16.47
N VAL A 147 12.51 -5.52 16.12
CA VAL A 147 13.28 -5.37 14.88
C VAL A 147 12.40 -5.64 13.67
N SER A 148 11.55 -6.68 13.71
CA SER A 148 10.59 -6.99 12.64
C SER A 148 9.61 -5.83 12.39
N ASP A 149 9.10 -5.22 13.46
CA ASP A 149 8.17 -4.09 13.36
C ASP A 149 8.85 -2.86 12.73
N ARG A 150 10.08 -2.56 13.14
CA ARG A 150 10.88 -1.48 12.53
C ARG A 150 11.23 -1.77 11.08
N LEU A 151 11.54 -3.03 10.76
CA LEU A 151 11.81 -3.46 9.39
C LEU A 151 10.58 -3.27 8.50
N ALA A 152 9.39 -3.61 8.97
CA ALA A 152 8.15 -3.42 8.21
C ALA A 152 7.95 -1.95 7.81
N LEU A 153 8.14 -1.02 8.76
CA LEU A 153 8.02 0.42 8.50
C LEU A 153 9.09 0.93 7.54
N ALA A 154 10.35 0.51 7.73
CA ALA A 154 11.45 0.92 6.87
C ALA A 154 11.26 0.44 5.42
N LEU A 155 10.77 -0.80 5.25
CA LEU A 155 10.46 -1.34 3.93
C LEU A 155 9.30 -0.57 3.28
N ASP A 156 8.25 -0.20 4.03
CA ASP A 156 7.13 0.59 3.48
C ASP A 156 7.59 1.97 3.02
N ASN A 157 8.41 2.65 3.83
CA ASN A 157 9.00 3.93 3.46
C ASN A 157 9.88 3.83 2.20
N ALA A 158 10.71 2.79 2.10
CA ALA A 158 11.54 2.56 0.92
C ALA A 158 10.69 2.31 -0.34
N ARG A 159 9.61 1.52 -0.21
CA ARG A 159 8.64 1.27 -1.29
C ARG A 159 7.98 2.57 -1.75
N LEU A 160 7.47 3.37 -0.82
CA LEU A 160 6.81 4.65 -1.13
C LEU A 160 7.76 5.64 -1.80
N LEU A 161 9.01 5.72 -1.33
CA LEU A 161 10.03 6.58 -1.93
C LEU A 161 10.33 6.17 -3.38
N LEU A 162 10.51 4.88 -3.64
CA LEU A 162 10.76 4.37 -4.99
C LEU A 162 9.58 4.62 -5.93
N GLU A 163 8.35 4.48 -5.42
CA GLU A 163 7.15 4.79 -6.19
C GLU A 163 7.08 6.29 -6.54
N SER A 164 7.36 7.16 -5.57
CA SER A 164 7.39 8.61 -5.78
C SER A 164 8.43 9.00 -6.82
N GLN A 165 9.65 8.44 -6.75
CA GLN A 165 10.71 8.71 -7.72
C GLN A 165 10.33 8.28 -9.13
N ARG A 166 9.63 7.14 -9.28
CA ARG A 166 9.14 6.66 -10.59
C ARG A 166 8.08 7.58 -11.18
N ARG A 167 7.14 8.06 -10.37
CA ARG A 167 6.11 9.02 -10.81
C ARG A 167 6.78 10.30 -11.32
N ALA A 168 7.71 10.86 -10.55
CA ALA A 168 8.47 12.04 -10.95
C ALA A 168 9.25 11.83 -12.25
N ALA A 169 9.94 10.69 -12.41
CA ALA A 169 10.67 10.37 -13.63
C ALA A 169 9.74 10.26 -14.86
N LYS A 170 8.53 9.70 -14.68
CA LYS A 170 7.52 9.60 -15.73
C LYS A 170 6.99 10.98 -16.13
N GLU A 171 6.68 11.82 -15.15
CA GLU A 171 6.19 13.19 -15.38
C GLU A 171 7.24 14.04 -16.11
N ALA A 172 8.51 13.95 -15.70
CA ALA A 172 9.61 14.62 -16.38
C ALA A 172 9.71 14.20 -17.85
N LYS A 173 9.52 12.91 -18.15
CA LYS A 173 9.53 12.41 -19.53
C LYS A 173 8.36 12.92 -20.35
N ILE A 174 7.15 12.98 -19.77
CA ILE A 174 5.97 13.55 -20.43
C ILE A 174 6.20 15.03 -20.72
N GLY A 175 6.73 15.78 -19.74
CA GLY A 175 7.08 17.20 -19.92
C GLY A 175 8.08 17.43 -21.05
N GLU A 176 9.13 16.60 -21.15
CA GLU A 176 10.10 16.65 -22.25
C GLU A 176 9.42 16.46 -23.62
N VAL A 177 8.54 15.47 -23.74
CA VAL A 177 7.81 15.18 -24.98
C VAL A 177 6.85 16.33 -25.33
N SER A 178 6.09 16.84 -24.37
CA SER A 178 5.18 17.98 -24.58
C SER A 178 5.93 19.24 -25.01
N ALA A 179 7.10 19.53 -24.41
CA ALA A 179 7.93 20.66 -24.81
C ALA A 179 8.44 20.53 -26.25
N LYS A 180 8.90 19.33 -26.65
CA LYS A 180 9.31 19.04 -28.04
C LYS A 180 8.16 19.22 -29.04
N ILE A 181 6.96 18.74 -28.70
CA ILE A 181 5.76 18.93 -29.52
C ILE A 181 5.41 20.41 -29.66
N GLY A 182 5.40 21.16 -28.55
CA GLY A 182 5.12 22.60 -28.56
C GLY A 182 6.11 23.39 -29.40
N ALA A 183 7.41 23.08 -29.30
CA ALA A 183 8.44 23.71 -30.13
C ALA A 183 8.25 23.44 -31.63
N SER A 184 7.88 22.21 -32.01
CA SER A 184 7.61 21.85 -33.41
C SER A 184 6.37 22.56 -33.97
N ILE A 185 5.30 22.71 -33.17
CA ILE A 185 4.09 23.44 -33.56
C ILE A 185 4.40 24.93 -33.76
N ASN A 186 5.14 25.54 -32.84
CA ASN A 186 5.53 26.95 -32.95
C ASN A 186 6.45 27.23 -34.14
N MET A 187 7.39 26.33 -34.44
CA MET A 187 8.33 26.50 -35.56
C MET A 187 7.59 26.60 -36.90
N ARG A 188 6.56 25.77 -37.13
CA ARG A 188 5.74 25.85 -38.36
C ARG A 188 5.07 27.22 -38.50
N ASN A 189 4.48 27.75 -37.42
CA ASN A 189 3.83 29.05 -37.45
C ASN A 189 4.83 30.17 -37.73
N VAL A 190 6.00 30.14 -37.07
CA VAL A 190 7.06 31.13 -37.29
C VAL A 190 7.55 31.10 -38.73
N LEU A 191 7.80 29.91 -39.29
CA LEU A 191 8.20 29.76 -40.70
C LEU A 191 7.15 30.28 -41.66
N GLN A 192 5.88 29.95 -41.42
CA GLN A 192 4.78 30.38 -42.28
C GLN A 192 4.65 31.91 -42.28
N THR A 193 4.66 32.53 -41.09
CA THR A 193 4.63 34.00 -40.97
C THR A 193 5.86 34.64 -41.63
N ALA A 194 7.05 34.05 -41.50
CA ALA A 194 8.25 34.57 -42.13
C ALA A 194 8.16 34.54 -43.67
N VAL A 195 7.68 33.43 -44.25
CA VAL A 195 7.48 33.33 -45.70
C VAL A 195 6.44 34.34 -46.19
N GLU A 196 5.32 34.48 -45.47
CA GLU A 196 4.25 35.43 -45.82
C GLU A 196 4.74 36.88 -45.78
N GLU A 197 5.48 37.27 -44.74
CA GLU A 197 6.02 38.63 -44.60
C GLU A 197 7.12 38.93 -45.63
N LEU A 198 8.02 37.97 -45.91
CA LEU A 198 9.05 38.13 -46.94
C LEU A 198 8.45 38.25 -48.35
N GLY A 199 7.40 37.48 -48.66
CA GLY A 199 6.69 37.58 -49.93
C GLY A 199 6.00 38.93 -50.14
N ARG A 200 5.53 39.57 -49.07
CA ARG A 200 4.96 40.94 -49.12
C ARG A 200 6.02 42.01 -49.32
N ALA A 201 7.15 41.89 -48.61
CA ALA A 201 8.24 42.86 -48.69
C ALA A 201 8.97 42.83 -50.05
N LEU A 202 8.99 41.67 -50.72
CA LEU A 202 9.70 41.45 -51.99
C LEU A 202 8.77 40.90 -53.09
N PRO A 203 7.89 41.73 -53.66
CA PRO A 203 6.94 41.30 -54.68
C PRO A 203 7.65 40.73 -55.93
N GLY A 204 7.26 39.52 -56.35
CA GLY A 204 7.83 38.83 -57.52
C GLY A 204 9.06 37.97 -57.23
N SER A 205 9.50 37.85 -55.97
CA SER A 205 10.62 36.99 -55.56
C SER A 205 10.13 35.65 -55.00
N GLU A 206 10.86 34.56 -55.28
CA GLU A 206 10.63 33.25 -54.67
C GLU A 206 11.36 33.14 -53.32
N VAL A 207 10.66 32.70 -52.27
CA VAL A 207 11.20 32.58 -50.90
C VAL A 207 11.13 31.13 -50.45
N LEU A 208 12.29 30.54 -50.13
CA LEU A 208 12.43 29.17 -49.62
C LEU A 208 13.09 29.23 -48.23
N ILE A 209 12.47 28.59 -47.24
CA ILE A 209 13.08 28.35 -45.93
C ILE A 209 13.17 26.85 -45.71
N GLN A 210 14.39 26.34 -45.53
CA GLN A 210 14.69 24.94 -45.29
C GLN A 210 15.58 24.81 -44.06
N PHE A 211 15.31 23.81 -43.22
CA PHE A 211 16.22 23.39 -42.17
C PHE A 211 17.20 22.34 -42.69
N GLU A 212 18.40 22.34 -42.14
CA GLU A 212 19.38 21.29 -42.35
C GLU A 212 18.94 20.04 -41.56
N SER A 213 18.67 18.93 -42.24
CA SER A 213 18.32 17.67 -41.60
C SER A 213 19.60 17.01 -41.08
N SER A 214 19.81 16.98 -39.77
CA SER A 214 20.87 16.18 -39.15
C SER A 214 20.42 14.72 -39.07
N ASP A 215 20.35 14.04 -40.21
CA ASP A 215 20.39 12.58 -40.31
C ASP A 215 21.32 12.23 -41.47
N GLY A 216 22.58 11.93 -41.13
CA GLY A 216 23.58 11.47 -42.08
C GLY A 216 25.01 11.87 -41.72
N VAL A 217 25.60 11.22 -40.70
CA VAL A 217 26.88 10.48 -40.69
C VAL A 217 26.92 9.64 -39.40
#